data_AF-A0A0G9K6M0-F1
#
_entry.id   AF-A0A0G9K6M0-F1
#
_cell.length_a   1.000
_cell.length_b   1.000
_cell.length_c   1.000
_cell.angle_alpha   90.00
_cell.angle_beta   90.00
_cell.angle_gamma   90.00
#
_symmetry.space_group_name_H-M   'P 1'
#
loop_
_entity.id
_entity.type
_entity.pdbx_description
1 polymer ?
#
loop_
_entity_poly.entity_id
_entity_poly.type
_entity_poly.pdbx_seq_one_letter_code
_entity_poly.pdbx_strand_id
1 'polypeptide(L)'
;MQNGKSINNSFSKTKLFDDIVLNLINTGEISNSLVITIDEIKKIYKNRFDDKMSFLISLIQPIFLVTIMGLILWIVLAIFMPIWNMGNMINI
;
A
#
# COMPACT_ATOMS: atom_id res chain seq x y z
N MET A 1 11.87 -35.44 23.08
CA MET A 1 12.02 -34.39 22.04
C MET A 1 13.52 -34.21 21.76
N GLN A 2 14.17 -35.12 21.03
CA GLN A 2 15.63 -35.09 20.85
C GLN A 2 16.11 -34.71 19.43
N ASN A 3 15.20 -34.51 18.47
CA ASN A 3 15.53 -34.10 17.08
C ASN A 3 14.66 -32.94 16.55
N GLY A 4 13.99 -32.17 17.42
CA GLY A 4 13.17 -31.04 16.99
C GLY A 4 14.04 -29.82 16.66
N LYS A 5 14.17 -29.45 15.39
CA LYS A 5 14.74 -28.14 15.03
C LYS A 5 13.83 -27.05 15.63
N SER A 6 14.42 -26.06 16.30
CA SER A 6 13.67 -24.91 16.82
C SER A 6 12.81 -24.29 15.71
N ILE A 7 11.62 -23.81 16.10
CA ILE A 7 10.66 -23.18 15.18
C ILE A 7 11.36 -21.99 14.50
N ASN A 8 12.10 -21.18 15.26
CA ASN A 8 12.89 -20.08 14.72
C ASN A 8 13.86 -20.53 13.62
N ASN A 9 14.61 -21.62 13.82
CA ASN A 9 15.57 -22.14 12.82
C ASN A 9 14.89 -22.69 11.55
N SER A 10 13.65 -23.17 11.66
CA SER A 10 12.88 -23.62 10.50
C SER A 10 12.34 -22.43 9.70
N PHE A 11 11.88 -21.39 10.39
CA PHE A 11 11.32 -20.19 9.78
C PHE A 11 12.41 -19.29 9.16
N SER A 12 13.58 -19.17 9.79
CA SER A 12 14.71 -18.38 9.27
C SER A 12 15.21 -18.88 7.92
N LYS A 13 15.11 -20.19 7.65
CA LYS A 13 15.52 -20.80 6.37
C LYS A 13 14.63 -20.40 5.19
N THR A 14 13.39 -19.98 5.45
CA THR A 14 12.46 -19.61 4.38
C THR A 14 12.76 -18.23 3.80
N LYS A 15 13.46 -17.36 4.54
CA LYS A 15 13.74 -15.96 4.17
C LYS A 15 12.49 -15.12 3.85
N LEU A 16 11.30 -15.58 4.27
CA LEU A 16 10.03 -14.86 4.10
C LEU A 16 9.69 -14.00 5.33
N PHE A 17 10.32 -14.27 6.46
CA PHE A 17 10.06 -13.60 7.72
C PHE A 17 11.16 -12.59 8.01
N ASP A 18 10.75 -11.38 8.39
CA ASP A 18 11.67 -10.34 8.85
C ASP A 18 12.33 -10.71 10.17
N ASP A 19 13.48 -10.11 10.46
CA ASP A 19 14.23 -10.30 11.70
C ASP A 19 13.39 -10.03 12.96
N ILE A 20 12.47 -9.07 12.91
CA ILE A 20 11.55 -8.76 14.00
C ILE A 20 10.66 -9.97 14.32
N VAL A 21 10.11 -10.61 13.29
CA VAL A 21 9.21 -11.76 13.44
C VAL A 21 9.99 -12.97 13.93
N LEU A 22 11.20 -13.21 13.41
CA LEU A 22 12.08 -14.28 13.86
C LEU A 22 12.49 -14.11 15.33
N ASN A 23 12.83 -12.89 15.75
CA ASN A 23 13.16 -12.58 17.13
C ASN A 23 11.97 -12.75 18.09
N LEU A 24 10.77 -12.37 17.64
CA LEU A 24 9.54 -12.61 18.40
C LEU A 24 9.30 -14.11 18.58
N ILE A 25 9.35 -14.90 17.50
CA ILE A 25 9.20 -16.37 17.55
C ILE A 25 10.22 -16.99 18.50
N ASN A 26 11.49 -16.58 18.41
CA ASN A 26 12.57 -17.05 19.29
C ASN A 26 12.27 -16.75 20.76
N THR A 27 11.82 -15.53 21.06
CA THR A 27 11.47 -15.11 22.43
C THR A 27 10.29 -15.93 22.94
N GLY A 28 9.24 -16.09 22.13
CA GLY A 28 8.05 -16.89 22.46
C GLY A 28 8.33 -18.38 22.64
N GLU A 29 9.32 -18.92 21.94
CA GLU A 29 9.78 -20.31 22.08
C GLU A 29 10.53 -20.50 23.40
N ILE A 30 11.37 -19.54 23.80
CA ILE A 30 12.12 -19.57 25.07
C ILE A 30 11.20 -19.36 26.28
N SER A 31 10.23 -18.44 26.19
CA SER A 31 9.28 -18.13 27.27
C SER A 31 8.08 -19.06 27.31
N ASN A 32 8.00 -20.05 26.41
CA ASN A 32 6.86 -20.94 26.24
C ASN A 32 5.52 -20.20 26.02
N SER A 33 5.58 -19.01 25.40
CA SER A 33 4.45 -18.10 25.17
C SER A 33 4.15 -17.88 23.68
N LEU A 34 4.47 -18.87 22.84
CA LEU A 34 4.37 -18.80 21.38
C LEU A 34 3.00 -18.33 20.88
N VAL A 35 1.91 -18.71 21.54
CA VAL A 35 0.53 -18.32 21.18
C VAL A 35 0.36 -16.79 21.22
N ILE A 36 0.89 -16.15 22.28
CA ILE A 36 0.79 -14.69 22.46
C ILE A 36 1.64 -13.99 21.40
N THR A 37 2.85 -14.48 21.19
CA THR A 37 3.78 -13.95 20.18
C THR A 37 3.21 -14.03 18.77
N ILE A 38 2.52 -15.13 18.41
CA ILE A 38 1.88 -15.27 17.09
C ILE A 38 0.75 -14.25 16.92
N ASP A 39 -0.03 -13.96 17.96
CA ASP A 39 -1.06 -12.90 17.91
C ASP A 39 -0.44 -11.51 17.69
N GLU A 40 0.69 -11.24 18.32
CA GLU A 40 1.45 -10.00 18.12
C GLU A 40 1.99 -9.89 16.69
N ILE A 41 2.56 -10.97 16.14
CA ILE A 41 3.01 -11.04 14.75
C ILE A 41 1.85 -10.76 13.79
N LYS A 42 0.68 -11.37 14.04
CA LYS A 42 -0.53 -11.13 13.24
C LYS A 42 -0.93 -9.65 13.25
N LYS A 43 -0.90 -8.99 14.41
CA LYS A 43 -1.17 -7.54 14.54
C LYS A 43 -0.16 -6.71 13.75
N ILE A 44 1.13 -7.05 13.83
CA ILE A 44 2.18 -6.35 13.06
C ILE A 44 1.93 -6.45 11.56
N TYR A 45 1.66 -7.65 11.02
CA TYR A 45 1.38 -7.83 9.59
C TYR A 45 0.10 -7.13 9.17
N LYS A 46 -0.96 -7.18 10.00
CA LYS A 46 -2.21 -6.47 9.73
C LYS A 46 -2.00 -4.96 9.65
N ASN A 47 -1.29 -4.37 10.61
CA ASN A 47 -0.99 -2.94 10.60
C ASN A 47 -0.16 -2.55 9.38
N ARG A 48 0.89 -3.32 9.06
CA ARG A 48 1.69 -3.09 7.84
C ARG A 48 0.86 -3.20 6.56
N PHE A 49 -0.10 -4.12 6.52
CA PHE A 49 -1.01 -4.25 5.39
C PHE A 49 -1.94 -3.04 5.28
N ASP A 50 -2.56 -2.64 6.39
CA ASP A 50 -3.46 -1.50 6.48
C ASP A 50 -2.72 -0.18 6.11
N ASP A 51 -1.48 0.00 6.57
CA ASP A 51 -0.62 1.14 6.21
C ASP A 51 -0.30 1.17 4.72
N LYS A 52 0.06 0.03 4.13
CA LYS A 52 0.29 -0.09 2.68
C LYS A 52 -0.97 0.21 1.89
N MET A 53 -2.13 -0.26 2.38
CA MET A 53 -3.42 0.02 1.74
C MET A 53 -3.75 1.52 1.79
N SER A 54 -3.60 2.13 2.96
CA SER A 54 -3.80 3.58 3.16
C SER A 54 -2.90 4.40 2.24
N PHE A 55 -1.62 4.03 2.13
CA PHE A 55 -0.69 4.68 1.20
C PHE A 55 -1.13 4.55 -0.26
N LEU A 56 -1.53 3.35 -0.70
CA LEU A 56 -2.03 3.13 -2.06
C LEU A 56 -3.29 3.95 -2.35
N ILE A 57 -4.23 3.99 -1.41
CA ILE A 57 -5.45 4.81 -1.52
C ILE A 57 -5.08 6.31 -1.57
N SER A 58 -4.14 6.75 -0.75
CA SER A 58 -3.67 8.15 -0.73
C SER A 58 -3.02 8.56 -2.05
N LEU A 59 -2.45 7.64 -2.82
CA LEU A 59 -1.94 7.91 -4.16
C LEU A 59 -3.04 7.88 -5.23
N ILE A 60 -4.05 7.02 -5.09
CA ILE A 60 -5.16 6.96 -6.03
C ILE A 60 -5.91 8.29 -6.09
N GLN A 61 -6.17 8.92 -4.94
CA GLN A 61 -6.92 10.17 -4.85
C GLN A 61 -6.37 11.33 -5.71
N PRO A 62 -5.07 11.68 -5.67
CA PRO A 62 -4.52 12.75 -6.52
C PRO A 62 -4.55 12.40 -8.01
N ILE A 63 -4.33 11.14 -8.40
CA ILE A 63 -4.45 10.73 -9.82
C ILE A 63 -5.87 10.98 -10.33
N PHE A 64 -6.88 10.62 -9.54
CA PHE A 64 -8.29 10.86 -9.91
C PHE A 64 -8.57 12.35 -10.08
N LEU A 65 -8.12 13.20 -9.15
CA LEU A 65 -8.31 14.65 -9.23
C LEU A 65 -7.65 15.26 -10.48
N VAL A 66 -6.37 14.93 -10.73
CA VAL A 66 -5.64 15.44 -11.91
C VAL A 66 -6.32 15.01 -13.21
N THR A 67 -6.80 13.76 -13.27
CA THR A 67 -7.52 13.24 -14.44
C THR A 67 -8.81 14.02 -14.69
N ILE A 68 -9.63 14.23 -13.65
CA ILE A 68 -10.88 15.00 -13.77
C ILE A 68 -10.60 16.45 -14.17
N MET A 69 -9.59 17.09 -13.56
CA MET A 69 -9.20 18.46 -13.92
C MET A 69 -8.76 18.55 -15.39
N GLY A 70 -7.97 17.59 -15.87
CA GLY A 70 -7.57 17.51 -17.27
C GLY A 70 -8.76 17.34 -18.22
N LEU A 71 -9.72 16.48 -17.87
CA LEU A 71 -10.94 16.28 -18.65
C LEU A 71 -11.81 17.54 -18.71
N ILE A 72 -11.99 18.23 -17.58
CA ILE A 72 -12.75 19.49 -17.53
C ILE A 72 -12.07 20.54 -18.41
N LEU A 73 -10.75 20.71 -18.28
CA LEU A 73 -9.99 21.67 -19.06
C LEU A 73 -10.06 21.37 -20.57
N TRP A 74 -10.01 20.08 -20.93
CA TRP A 74 -10.20 19.64 -22.31
C TRP A 74 -11.56 20.06 -22.87
N ILE A 75 -12.64 19.84 -22.12
CA ILE A 75 -14.01 20.22 -22.54
C ILE A 75 -14.12 21.74 -22.68
N VAL A 76 -13.56 22.51 -21.75
CA VAL A 76 -13.58 23.98 -21.82
C VAL A 76 -12.88 24.47 -23.09
N LEU A 77 -11.68 23.95 -23.39
CA LEU A 77 -10.95 24.32 -24.61
C LEU A 77 -11.74 23.96 -25.88
N ALA A 78 -12.39 22.80 -25.90
CA ALA A 78 -13.22 22.37 -27.03
C ALA A 78 -14.40 23.32 -27.30
N ILE A 79 -14.96 23.94 -26.26
CA ILE A 79 -16.05 24.94 -26.39
C ILE A 79 -15.51 26.31 -26.75
N PHE A 80 -14.34 26.71 -26.24
CA PHE A 80 -13.76 28.03 -26.52
C PHE A 80 -13.22 28.17 -27.96
N MET A 81 -12.69 27.09 -28.53
CA MET A 81 -12.17 27.07 -29.90
C MET A 81 -13.19 27.55 -30.96
N PRO A 82 -14.44 27.03 -31.02
CA PRO A 82 -15.42 27.51 -31.99
C PRO A 82 -15.86 28.96 -31.73
N ILE A 83 -15.95 29.39 -30.47
CA ILE A 83 -16.29 30.79 -30.12
C ILE A 83 -15.24 31.75 -30.69
N TRP A 84 -13.96 31.41 -30.56
CA TRP A 84 -12.87 32.22 -31.12
C TRP A 84 -12.95 32.29 -32.66
N ASN A 85 -13.21 31.14 -33.30
CA ASN A 85 -13.35 31.06 -34.75
C ASN A 85 -14.52 31.91 -35.27
N MET A 86 -15.65 31.93 -34.55
CA MET A 86 -16.79 32.78 -34.88
C MET A 86 -16.45 34.27 -34.74
N GLY A 87 -15.74 34.67 -33.68
CA GLY A 87 -15.30 36.07 -33.50
C GLY A 87 -14.37 36.58 -34.61
N ASN A 88 -13.49 35.72 -35.14
CA ASN A 88 -12.62 36.05 -36.26
C ASN A 88 -13.38 36.19 -37.58
N MET A 89 -14.44 35.40 -37.81
CA MET A 89 -15.28 35.51 -39.01
C MET A 89 -16.09 36.81 -39.05
N ILE A 90 -16.44 37.38 -37.89
CA ILE A 90 -17.24 38.60 -37.80
C ILE A 90 -16.37 39.86 -37.93
N ASN A 91 -15.06 39.76 -37.64
CA ASN A 91 -14.08 40.85 -37.78
C ASN A 91 -13.45 40.94 -39.19
N ILE A 92 -14.19 40.52 -40.23
CA ILE A 92 -13.81 40.68 -41.64
C ILE A 92 -14.57 41.86 -42.24
#